data_AF-A0A382DSV8-F1
#
_entry.id   AF-A0A382DSV8-F1
#
_cell.length_a   1.000
_cell.length_b   1.000
_cell.length_c   1.000
_cell.angle_alpha   90.00
_cell.angle_beta   90.00
_cell.angle_gamma   90.00
#
_symmetry.space_group_name_H-M   'P 1'
#
loop_
_entity.id
_entity.type
_entity.pdbx_description
1 polymer ?
#
loop_
_entity_poly.entity_id
_entity_poly.type
_entity_poly.pdbx_seq_one_letter_code
_entity_poly.pdbx_strand_id
1 'polypeptide(L)'
;MKLLPDWLKIRHVFAGVFVVFWFGIISLPVFGLMLAMQGELVWSPNEYREYRVWLIMEDDERGLGWTTKGPFSRTADQVCSTNRVGFVFWRGDTEQVNTDYCECYSYDSGTLNEYVGKCDSLENFLE
;
A
#
# COMPACT_ATOMS: atom_id res chain seq x y z
N MET A 1 13.24 -47.22 2.29
CA MET A 1 12.97 -45.77 2.44
C MET A 1 11.95 -45.58 3.54
N LYS A 2 12.30 -44.84 4.60
CA LYS A 2 11.47 -44.69 5.81
C LYS A 2 10.18 -43.94 5.47
N LEU A 3 9.05 -44.65 5.56
CA LEU A 3 7.73 -44.04 5.71
C LEU A 3 7.70 -43.34 7.08
N LEU A 4 8.10 -42.08 7.10
CA LEU A 4 7.88 -41.21 8.25
C LEU A 4 6.36 -40.95 8.32
N PRO A 5 5.68 -41.26 9.44
CA PRO A 5 4.22 -41.16 9.51
C PRO A 5 3.77 -39.72 9.27
N ASP A 6 2.83 -39.53 8.34
CA ASP A 6 2.36 -38.21 7.89
C ASP A 6 1.79 -37.35 9.03
N TRP A 7 1.33 -37.98 10.11
CA TRP A 7 0.84 -37.31 11.32
C TRP A 7 1.91 -36.45 12.03
N LEU A 8 3.18 -36.86 11.99
CA LEU A 8 4.27 -36.11 12.60
C LEU A 8 4.55 -34.81 11.81
N LYS A 9 4.42 -34.86 10.48
CA LYS A 9 4.56 -33.68 9.62
C LYS A 9 3.42 -32.68 9.86
N ILE A 10 2.18 -33.17 9.93
CA ILE A 10 1.00 -32.33 10.22
C ILE A 10 1.18 -31.63 11.57
N ARG A 11 1.63 -32.34 12.61
CA ARG A 11 1.86 -31.74 13.93
C ARG A 11 2.91 -30.62 13.90
N HIS A 12 4.02 -30.80 13.18
CA HIS A 12 5.04 -29.76 13.07
C HIS A 12 4.58 -28.56 12.24
N VAL A 13 3.78 -28.79 11.19
CA VAL A 13 3.17 -27.70 10.41
C VAL A 13 2.21 -26.91 11.28
N PHE A 14 1.31 -27.57 12.02
CA PHE A 14 0.39 -26.88 12.94
C PHE A 14 1.12 -26.11 14.04
N ALA A 15 2.14 -26.71 14.66
CA ALA A 15 2.95 -26.02 15.66
C ALA A 15 3.68 -24.81 15.07
N GLY A 16 4.25 -24.95 13.87
CA GLY A 16 4.90 -23.85 13.16
C GLY A 16 3.94 -22.72 12.83
N VAL A 17 2.76 -23.02 12.27
CA VAL A 17 1.72 -22.03 11.97
C VAL A 17 1.25 -21.34 13.24
N PHE A 18 1.04 -22.07 14.34
CA PHE A 18 0.64 -21.49 15.61
C PHE A 18 1.70 -20.53 16.15
N VAL A 19 2.98 -20.91 16.10
CA VAL A 19 4.08 -20.04 16.53
C VAL A 19 4.16 -18.78 15.66
N VAL A 20 4.08 -18.90 14.33
CA VAL A 20 4.10 -17.74 13.42
C VAL A 20 2.92 -16.80 13.69
N PHE A 21 1.73 -17.37 13.86
CA PHE A 21 0.52 -16.61 14.18
C PHE A 21 0.65 -15.89 15.54
N TRP A 22 1.16 -16.58 16.55
CA TRP A 22 1.40 -16.02 17.88
C TRP A 22 2.42 -14.86 17.85
N PHE A 23 3.53 -15.04 17.14
CA PHE A 23 4.52 -13.98 16.93
C PHE A 23 3.91 -12.78 16.19
N GLY A 24 3.05 -13.01 15.19
CA GLY A 24 2.30 -11.96 14.51
C GLY A 24 1.40 -11.16 15.45
N ILE A 25 0.70 -11.82 16.36
CA ILE A 25 -0.15 -11.13 17.35
C ILE A 25 0.70 -10.28 18.30
N ILE A 26 1.83 -10.81 18.78
CA ILE A 26 2.70 -10.08 19.71
C ILE A 26 3.40 -8.90 19.01
N SER A 27 3.68 -8.99 17.71
CA SER A 27 4.33 -7.90 16.97
C SER A 27 3.38 -6.74 16.65
N LEU A 28 2.06 -6.98 16.55
CA LEU A 28 1.05 -5.94 16.29
C LEU A 28 1.14 -4.72 17.23
N PRO A 29 1.16 -4.84 18.57
CA PRO A 29 1.24 -3.68 19.46
C PRO A 29 2.55 -2.91 19.30
N VAL A 30 3.66 -3.60 19.04
CA VAL A 30 4.97 -2.95 18.80
C VAL A 30 4.94 -2.18 17.49
N PHE A 31 4.34 -2.76 16.44
CA PHE A 31 4.18 -2.11 15.15
C PHE A 31 3.26 -0.88 15.24
N GLY A 32 2.16 -0.99 15.98
CA GLY A 32 1.26 0.13 16.26
C GLY A 32 1.94 1.26 17.04
N LEU A 33 2.77 0.94 18.04
CA LEU A 33 3.58 1.93 18.76
C LEU A 33 4.61 2.61 17.85
N MET A 34 5.25 1.87 16.95
CA MET A 34 6.18 2.44 15.98
C MET A 34 5.49 3.44 15.04
N LEU A 35 4.32 3.07 14.51
CA LEU A 35 3.48 3.96 13.71
C LEU A 35 3.04 5.20 14.50
N ALA A 36 2.65 5.04 15.76
CA ALA A 36 2.25 6.17 16.60
C ALA A 36 3.41 7.13 16.92
N MET A 37 4.65 6.62 17.05
CA MET A 37 5.83 7.46 17.32
C MET A 37 6.36 8.18 16.07
N GLN A 38 6.39 7.50 14.92
CA GLN A 38 6.91 8.09 13.68
C GLN A 38 5.84 8.90 12.94
N GLY A 39 4.55 8.63 13.18
CA GLY A 39 3.42 9.26 12.52
C GLY A 39 3.20 8.75 11.09
N GLU A 40 4.29 8.54 10.35
CA GLU A 40 4.28 8.02 8.98
C GLU A 40 5.44 7.04 8.73
N LEU A 41 5.14 5.98 7.99
CA LEU A 41 6.10 5.02 7.47
C LEU A 41 6.11 5.16 5.95
N VAL A 42 7.17 5.77 5.42
CA VAL A 42 7.37 5.97 3.98
C VAL A 42 8.43 4.98 3.49
N TRP A 43 8.04 4.14 2.54
CA TRP A 43 8.91 3.21 1.84
C TRP A 43 8.90 3.48 0.34
N SER A 44 10.02 3.97 -0.19
CA SER A 44 10.17 4.30 -1.60
C SER A 44 11.25 3.43 -2.26
N PRO A 45 10.92 2.21 -2.72
CA PRO A 45 11.88 1.35 -3.40
C PRO A 45 12.38 1.91 -4.75
N ASN A 46 11.63 2.83 -5.38
CA ASN A 46 12.01 3.50 -6.62
C ASN A 46 11.37 4.90 -6.67
N GLU A 47 11.91 5.84 -7.46
CA GLU A 47 11.37 7.19 -7.67
C GLU A 47 9.90 7.20 -8.12
N TYR A 48 9.44 6.12 -8.75
CA TYR A 48 8.09 5.97 -9.27
C TYR A 48 7.20 5.01 -8.45
N ARG A 49 7.72 4.49 -7.32
CA ARG A 49 6.99 3.56 -6.47
C ARG A 49 7.21 3.94 -5.01
N GLU A 50 6.17 4.51 -4.41
CA GLU A 50 6.14 4.96 -3.02
C GLU A 50 4.99 4.27 -2.30
N TYR A 51 5.29 3.63 -1.18
CA TYR A 51 4.32 3.13 -0.23
C TYR A 51 4.39 4.01 1.01
N ARG A 52 3.29 4.64 1.40
CA ARG A 52 3.24 5.42 2.63
C ARG A 52 2.07 4.94 3.48
N VAL A 53 2.32 4.72 4.75
CA VAL A 53 1.32 4.30 5.74
C VAL A 53 1.39 5.28 6.90
N TRP A 54 0.27 5.81 7.35
CA TRP A 54 0.24 6.77 8.46
C TRP A 54 -0.92 6.47 9.38
N LEU A 55 -0.76 6.87 10.65
CA LEU A 55 -1.79 6.71 11.65
C LEU A 55 -2.61 8.01 11.72
N ILE A 56 -3.93 7.89 11.68
CA ILE A 56 -4.86 9.00 11.90
C ILE A 56 -5.24 8.96 13.37
N MET A 57 -4.92 10.03 14.10
CA MET A 57 -5.16 10.19 15.54
C MET A 57 -5.83 11.53 15.83
N GLU A 58 -6.87 11.85 15.07
CA GLU A 58 -7.74 12.99 15.38
C GLU A 58 -8.59 12.67 16.62
N ASP A 59 -9.09 13.69 17.32
CA ASP A 59 -9.85 13.51 18.56
C ASP A 59 -11.13 12.66 18.35
N ASP A 60 -11.80 12.85 17.22
CA ASP A 60 -13.03 12.15 16.84
C ASP A 60 -12.80 10.97 15.89
N GLU A 61 -11.64 10.91 15.22
CA GLU A 61 -11.34 9.96 14.15
C GLU A 61 -10.01 9.24 14.39
N ARG A 62 -10.06 7.91 14.50
CA ARG A 62 -8.87 7.07 14.60
C ARG A 62 -8.88 6.01 13.53
N GLY A 63 -7.77 5.95 12.80
CA GLY A 63 -7.66 5.08 11.65
C GLY A 63 -6.22 4.87 11.19
N LEU A 64 -6.11 4.08 10.14
CA LEU A 64 -4.88 3.86 9.40
C LEU A 64 -5.12 4.31 7.96
N GLY A 65 -4.31 5.25 7.51
CA GLY A 65 -4.22 5.64 6.11
C GLY A 65 -3.09 4.88 5.44
N TRP A 66 -3.30 4.47 4.19
CA TRP A 66 -2.22 4.02 3.34
C TRP A 66 -2.34 4.60 1.94
N THR A 67 -1.20 4.84 1.31
CA THR A 67 -1.09 5.20 -0.08
C THR A 67 -0.07 4.32 -0.78
N THR A 68 -0.38 3.97 -2.02
CA THR A 68 0.48 3.23 -2.94
C THR A 68 0.55 4.04 -4.21
N LYS A 69 1.76 4.47 -4.58
CA LYS A 69 2.08 5.02 -5.89
C LYS A 69 2.75 3.94 -6.73
N GLY A 70 2.29 3.76 -7.96
CA GLY A 70 2.89 2.80 -8.89
C GLY A 70 2.90 3.33 -10.32
N PRO A 71 3.89 2.95 -11.14
CA PRO A 71 3.91 3.32 -12.55
C PRO A 71 2.81 2.54 -13.30
N PHE A 72 1.91 3.25 -13.97
CA PHE A 72 0.85 2.67 -14.79
C PHE A 72 1.33 2.42 -16.23
N SER A 73 2.03 3.39 -16.84
CA SER A 73 2.65 3.25 -18.16
C SER A 73 3.81 4.23 -18.33
N ARG A 74 4.85 3.82 -19.06
CA ARG A 74 5.93 4.67 -19.55
C ARG A 74 5.90 4.65 -21.07
N THR A 75 5.35 5.70 -21.67
CA THR A 75 5.50 5.96 -23.11
C THR A 75 6.67 6.94 -23.30
N ALA A 76 7.26 7.01 -24.50
CA ALA A 76 8.43 7.86 -24.78
C ALA A 76 8.25 9.33 -24.34
N ASP A 77 7.02 9.83 -24.34
CA ASP A 77 6.70 11.25 -24.04
C ASP A 77 5.91 11.46 -22.73
N GLN A 78 5.46 10.38 -22.04
CA GLN A 78 4.57 10.48 -20.87
C GLN A 78 4.81 9.37 -19.83
N VAL A 79 4.77 9.75 -18.55
CA VAL A 79 4.80 8.84 -17.38
C VAL A 79 3.52 9.01 -16.59
N CYS A 80 2.68 7.98 -16.56
CA CYS A 80 1.49 7.95 -15.74
C CYS A 80 1.74 7.16 -14.45
N SER A 81 1.46 7.78 -13.30
CA SER A 81 1.47 7.14 -11.97
C SER A 81 0.03 6.91 -11.51
N THR A 82 -0.26 5.71 -11.04
CA THR A 82 -1.50 5.42 -10.31
C THR A 82 -1.23 5.56 -8.82
N ASN A 83 -2.02 6.41 -8.15
CA ASN A 83 -1.95 6.65 -6.72
C ASN A 83 -3.24 6.11 -6.10
N ARG A 84 -3.08 5.04 -5.33
CA ARG A 84 -4.14 4.45 -4.53
C ARG A 84 -4.08 5.02 -3.14
N VAL A 85 -5.16 5.61 -2.65
CA VAL A 85 -5.26 6.06 -1.26
C VAL A 85 -6.44 5.36 -0.61
N GLY A 86 -6.17 4.65 0.48
CA GLY A 86 -7.17 3.97 1.26
C GLY A 86 -7.12 4.38 2.72
N PHE A 87 -8.29 4.32 3.36
CA PHE A 87 -8.47 4.67 4.75
C PHE A 87 -9.29 3.58 5.45
N VAL A 88 -8.80 3.11 6.59
CA VAL A 88 -9.53 2.21 7.48
C VAL A 88 -9.64 2.89 8.84
N PHE A 89 -10.84 3.35 9.16
CA PHE A 89 -11.18 3.90 10.46
C PHE A 89 -11.78 2.80 11.35
N TRP A 90 -11.29 2.70 12.59
CA TRP A 90 -11.90 1.86 13.64
C TRP A 90 -12.61 2.70 14.71
N ARG A 91 -12.51 4.03 14.61
CA ARG A 91 -13.22 4.99 15.43
C ARG A 91 -13.52 6.22 14.57
N GLY A 92 -14.77 6.64 14.54
CA GLY A 92 -15.29 7.68 13.63
C GLY A 92 -16.42 7.11 12.77
N ASP A 93 -17.33 7.97 12.33
CA ASP A 93 -18.48 7.62 11.47
C ASP A 93 -18.21 7.98 9.99
N THR A 94 -16.95 8.14 9.63
CA THR A 94 -16.51 8.48 8.29
C THR A 94 -16.58 7.26 7.39
N GLU A 95 -17.32 7.36 6.29
CA GLU A 95 -17.34 6.33 5.25
C GLU A 95 -15.92 6.06 4.74
N GLN A 96 -15.58 4.78 4.53
CA GLN A 96 -14.28 4.37 4.00
C GLN A 96 -14.18 4.78 2.52
N VAL A 97 -13.76 6.02 2.27
CA VAL A 97 -13.58 6.54 0.90
C VAL A 97 -12.24 6.07 0.36
N ASN A 98 -12.15 4.80 -0.02
CA ASN A 98 -11.02 4.31 -0.80
C ASN A 98 -11.06 4.97 -2.19
N THR A 99 -10.06 5.80 -2.49
CA THR A 99 -10.00 6.56 -3.74
C THR A 99 -8.76 6.17 -4.54
N ASP A 100 -9.00 5.71 -5.75
CA ASP A 100 -7.98 5.51 -6.77
C ASP A 100 -7.93 6.77 -7.63
N TYR A 101 -6.79 7.45 -7.69
CA TYR A 101 -6.58 8.54 -8.63
C TYR A 101 -5.29 8.32 -9.41
N CYS A 102 -5.31 8.68 -10.68
CA CYS A 102 -4.14 8.57 -11.52
C CYS A 102 -3.66 9.97 -11.91
N GLU A 103 -2.34 10.13 -12.00
CA GLU A 103 -1.67 11.37 -12.35
C GLU A 103 -0.72 11.07 -13.50
N CYS A 104 -0.93 11.73 -14.65
CA CYS A 104 -0.04 11.63 -15.80
C CYS A 104 0.85 12.86 -15.90
N TYR A 105 2.14 12.64 -16.16
CA TYR A 105 3.15 13.66 -16.36
C TYR A 105 3.71 13.57 -17.78
N SER A 106 3.82 14.68 -18.51
CA SER A 106 4.54 14.73 -19.79
C SER A 106 6.01 15.10 -19.59
N TYR A 107 6.87 14.58 -20.47
CA TYR A 107 8.24 15.05 -20.61
C TYR A 107 8.29 16.09 -21.71
N ASP A 108 8.26 17.38 -21.36
CA ASP A 108 8.68 18.44 -22.28
C ASP A 108 10.09 18.90 -21.87
N SER A 109 11.04 18.82 -22.82
CA SER A 109 12.40 19.36 -22.69
C SER A 109 13.27 18.88 -21.51
N GLY A 110 13.13 17.63 -21.06
CA GLY A 110 14.03 17.02 -20.05
C GLY A 110 13.69 17.37 -18.60
N THR A 111 12.53 17.99 -18.36
CA THR A 111 11.97 18.25 -17.03
C THR A 111 10.54 17.71 -16.96
N LEU A 112 10.22 17.00 -15.87
CA LEU A 112 8.93 16.33 -15.64
C LEU A 112 7.92 17.38 -15.15
N ASN A 113 7.25 18.09 -16.05
CA ASN A 113 6.71 19.42 -15.72
C ASN A 113 5.25 19.72 -16.10
N GLU A 114 4.44 18.77 -16.55
CA GLU A 114 3.03 19.08 -16.82
C GLU A 114 2.08 18.00 -16.32
N TYR A 115 1.13 18.39 -15.47
CA TYR A 115 0.02 17.55 -15.03
C TYR A 115 -0.99 17.44 -16.18
N VAL A 116 -1.02 16.28 -16.84
CA VAL A 116 -1.83 16.04 -18.05
C VAL A 116 -3.29 15.67 -17.71
N GLY A 117 -3.57 15.36 -16.43
CA GLY A 117 -4.91 14.99 -15.95
C GLY A 117 -4.99 13.57 -15.40
N LYS A 118 -6.21 13.07 -15.19
CA LYS A 118 -6.46 11.69 -14.77
C LYS A 118 -6.09 10.72 -15.90
N CYS A 119 -5.71 9.48 -15.56
CA CYS A 119 -5.75 8.38 -16.52
C CYS A 119 -7.21 8.11 -16.86
N ASP A 120 -7.78 8.91 -17.76
CA ASP A 120 -8.89 8.41 -18.54
C ASP A 120 -8.36 7.23 -19.37
N SER A 121 -9.22 6.24 -19.54
CA SER A 121 -8.94 5.12 -20.42
C SER A 121 -8.37 5.62 -21.74
N LEU A 122 -7.55 4.77 -22.34
CA LEU A 122 -6.98 4.86 -23.68
C LEU A 122 -8.08 4.90 -24.76
N GLU A 123 -9.01 5.85 -24.68
CA GLU A 123 -10.20 5.99 -25.54
C GLU A 123 -10.21 7.35 -26.27
N ASN A 124 -9.43 8.34 -25.82
CA ASN A 124 -9.32 9.65 -26.50
C ASN A 124 -8.10 9.77 -27.45
N PHE A 125 -7.39 8.67 -27.73
CA PHE A 125 -6.26 8.66 -28.68
C PHE A 125 -6.62 8.12 -30.08
N LEU A 126 -7.91 7.88 -30.35
CA LEU A 126 -8.41 7.38 -31.64
C LEU A 126 -9.55 8.22 -32.23
N GLU A 127 -9.45 9.56 -32.15
CA GLU A 127 -10.12 10.46 -33.11
C GLU A 127 -9.14 11.48 -33.69
#